data_AF-A0A7V3BU38-F1
#
_entry.id   AF-A0A7V3BU38-F1
#
_cell.length_a   1.000
_cell.length_b   1.000
_cell.length_c   1.000
_cell.angle_alpha   90.00
_cell.angle_beta   90.00
_cell.angle_gamma   90.00
#
_symmetry.space_group_name_H-M   'P 1'
#
loop_
_entity.id
_entity.type
_entity.pdbx_description
1 polymer ?
#
loop_
_entity_poly.entity_id
_entity_poly.type
_entity_poly.pdbx_seq_one_letter_code
_entity_poly.pdbx_strand_id
1 'polypeptide(L)'
;MRASTSNRILLWIVGAIAVFAFLLFLSGDPEGVELLRIAAVLGLTFGGLWWLGYHYRVLPRRDSFQAQARELGLRVERGDPLRLLDLPFTLFRWAASVREIQNTALGSRAGVDLTVVDYWFAPTGAAEYDDHERYTCVLSPAPSSWPDLSVVPERIASRLRSALALPDIRTESGEFNRRFEVRSGDRRFAIAFLDARMMAWLLQQL
;
A
#
# COMPACT_ATOMS: atom_id res chain seq x y z
N MET A 1 -0.24 -17.54 -3.53
CA MET A 1 -1.12 -18.24 -4.51
C MET A 1 -1.70 -17.21 -5.47
N ARG A 2 -1.50 -17.41 -6.77
CA ARG A 2 -1.83 -16.45 -7.85
C ARG A 2 -3.35 -16.31 -8.02
N ALA A 3 -3.94 -15.25 -7.46
CA ALA A 3 -5.36 -14.93 -7.64
C ALA A 3 -5.71 -14.59 -9.11
N SER A 4 -4.74 -14.16 -9.92
CA SER A 4 -5.00 -13.79 -11.33
C SER A 4 -5.17 -15.01 -12.26
N THR A 5 -4.53 -16.15 -11.95
CA THR A 5 -4.58 -17.33 -12.83
C THR A 5 -5.87 -18.12 -12.66
N SER A 6 -6.39 -18.20 -11.42
CA SER A 6 -7.64 -18.92 -11.12
C SER A 6 -8.86 -18.25 -11.76
N ASN A 7 -8.92 -16.91 -11.78
CA ASN A 7 -10.02 -16.19 -12.42
C ASN A 7 -10.04 -16.33 -13.96
N ARG A 8 -8.86 -16.43 -14.60
CA ARG A 8 -8.79 -16.66 -16.06
C ARG A 8 -9.31 -18.03 -16.43
N ILE A 9 -8.99 -19.06 -15.64
CA ILE A 9 -9.46 -20.44 -15.87
C ILE A 9 -10.99 -20.52 -15.74
N LEU A 10 -11.57 -19.85 -14.73
CA LEU A 10 -13.02 -19.81 -14.55
C LEU A 10 -13.75 -19.16 -15.73
N LEU A 11 -13.21 -18.04 -16.26
CA LEU A 11 -13.77 -17.37 -17.43
C LEU A 11 -13.69 -18.23 -18.70
N TRP A 12 -12.60 -18.98 -18.88
CA TRP A 12 -12.47 -19.93 -20.00
C TRP A 12 -13.48 -21.09 -19.90
N ILE A 13 -13.72 -21.61 -18.70
CA ILE A 13 -14.70 -22.69 -18.48
C ILE A 13 -16.12 -22.20 -18.78
N VAL A 14 -16.51 -21.02 -18.27
CA VAL A 14 -17.83 -20.43 -18.55
C VAL A 14 -18.00 -20.13 -20.04
N GLY A 15 -16.97 -19.60 -20.70
CA GLY A 15 -16.97 -19.37 -22.14
C GLY A 15 -17.12 -20.66 -22.95
N ALA A 16 -16.41 -21.74 -22.57
CA ALA A 16 -16.50 -23.03 -23.24
C ALA A 16 -17.89 -23.67 -23.08
N ILE A 17 -18.50 -23.57 -21.89
CA ILE A 17 -19.87 -24.06 -21.63
C ILE A 17 -20.89 -23.28 -22.47
N ALA A 18 -20.74 -21.96 -22.58
CA ALA A 18 -21.62 -21.13 -23.40
C ALA A 18 -21.53 -21.46 -24.90
N VAL A 19 -20.32 -21.70 -25.41
CA VAL A 19 -20.10 -22.13 -26.80
C VAL A 19 -20.69 -23.51 -27.06
N PHE A 20 -20.50 -24.45 -26.13
CA PHE A 20 -21.08 -25.80 -26.24
C PHE A 20 -22.61 -25.77 -26.23
N ALA A 21 -23.22 -25.01 -25.32
CA ALA A 21 -24.68 -24.82 -25.28
C ALA A 21 -25.22 -24.13 -26.57
N PHE A 22 -24.46 -23.20 -27.15
CA PHE A 22 -24.82 -22.54 -28.40
C PHE A 22 -24.79 -23.50 -29.61
N LEU A 23 -23.85 -24.46 -29.62
CA LEU A 23 -23.80 -25.51 -30.63
C LEU A 23 -24.98 -26.49 -30.51
N LEU A 24 -25.40 -26.86 -29.29
CA LEU A 24 -26.59 -27.69 -29.05
C LEU A 24 -27.90 -26.97 -29.42
N PHE A 25 -27.96 -25.65 -29.22
CA PHE A 25 -29.08 -24.83 -29.68
C PHE A 25 -29.19 -24.82 -31.22
N LEU A 26 -28.07 -24.69 -31.94
CA LEU A 26 -28.03 -24.74 -33.40
C LEU A 26 -28.43 -26.11 -33.97
N SER A 27 -28.29 -27.20 -33.21
CA SER A 27 -28.74 -28.54 -33.62
C SER A 27 -30.24 -28.79 -33.44
N GLY A 28 -31.01 -27.81 -32.93
CA GLY A 28 -32.47 -27.92 -32.78
C GLY A 28 -32.91 -28.77 -31.58
N ASP A 29 -32.01 -29.05 -30.65
CA ASP A 29 -32.28 -29.82 -29.44
C ASP A 29 -33.01 -28.93 -28.40
N PRO A 30 -34.21 -29.31 -27.92
CA PRO A 30 -34.91 -28.56 -26.88
C PRO A 30 -34.09 -28.43 -25.58
N GLU A 31 -33.22 -29.39 -25.27
CA GLU A 31 -32.33 -29.31 -24.09
C GLU A 31 -31.24 -28.25 -24.27
N GLY A 32 -30.83 -27.96 -25.51
CA GLY A 32 -29.85 -26.92 -25.84
C GLY A 32 -30.34 -25.51 -25.48
N VAL A 33 -31.64 -25.25 -25.63
CA VAL A 33 -32.26 -23.96 -25.26
C VAL A 33 -32.19 -23.74 -23.74
N GLU A 34 -32.42 -24.79 -22.96
CA GLU A 34 -32.43 -24.73 -21.50
C GLU A 34 -31.01 -24.55 -20.95
N LEU A 35 -30.04 -25.29 -21.49
CA LEU A 35 -28.62 -25.14 -21.16
C LEU A 35 -28.08 -23.74 -21.51
N LEU A 36 -28.52 -23.15 -22.64
CA LEU A 36 -28.12 -21.81 -23.05
C LEU A 36 -28.66 -20.74 -22.07
N ARG A 37 -29.91 -20.88 -21.62
CA ARG A 37 -30.50 -20.00 -20.60
C ARG A 37 -29.74 -20.08 -19.28
N ILE A 38 -29.43 -21.29 -18.81
CA ILE A 38 -28.68 -21.50 -17.57
C ILE A 38 -27.27 -20.89 -17.70
N ALA A 39 -26.58 -21.13 -18.82
CA ALA A 39 -25.26 -20.55 -19.07
C ALA A 39 -25.29 -19.01 -19.12
N ALA A 40 -26.35 -18.41 -19.69
CA ALA A 40 -26.53 -16.96 -19.71
C ALA A 40 -26.75 -16.37 -18.31
N VAL A 41 -27.59 -17.01 -17.47
CA VAL A 41 -27.80 -16.58 -16.08
C VAL A 41 -26.50 -16.69 -15.27
N LEU A 42 -25.76 -17.79 -15.42
CA LEU A 42 -24.47 -17.98 -14.75
C LEU A 42 -23.44 -16.96 -15.22
N GLY A 43 -23.36 -16.70 -16.53
CA GLY A 43 -22.46 -15.69 -17.09
C GLY A 43 -22.75 -14.29 -16.57
N LEU A 44 -24.03 -13.90 -16.48
CA LEU A 44 -24.44 -12.59 -15.94
C LEU A 44 -24.18 -12.46 -14.45
N THR A 45 -24.44 -13.51 -13.67
CA THR A 45 -24.20 -13.52 -12.23
C THR A 45 -22.71 -13.47 -11.89
N PHE A 46 -21.88 -14.33 -12.51
CA PHE A 46 -20.42 -14.29 -12.30
C PHE A 46 -19.78 -13.02 -12.88
N GLY A 47 -20.21 -12.59 -14.06
CA GLY A 47 -19.76 -11.34 -14.67
C GLY A 47 -20.14 -10.11 -13.83
N GLY A 48 -21.36 -10.09 -13.30
CA GLY A 48 -21.84 -9.06 -12.38
C GLY A 48 -21.09 -9.04 -11.05
N LEU A 49 -20.87 -10.20 -10.43
CA LEU A 49 -20.08 -10.33 -9.20
C LEU A 49 -18.62 -9.94 -9.40
N TRP A 50 -18.03 -10.29 -10.54
CA TRP A 50 -16.68 -9.89 -10.89
C TRP A 50 -16.59 -8.38 -11.16
N TRP A 51 -17.54 -7.81 -11.91
CA TRP A 51 -17.62 -6.38 -12.17
C TRP A 51 -17.83 -5.59 -10.88
N LEU A 52 -18.76 -6.02 -10.01
CA LEU A 52 -18.97 -5.44 -8.67
C LEU A 52 -17.70 -5.58 -7.81
N GLY A 53 -17.08 -6.74 -7.78
CA GLY A 53 -15.84 -6.96 -7.03
C GLY A 53 -14.69 -6.07 -7.51
N TYR A 54 -14.54 -5.91 -8.82
CA TYR A 54 -13.58 -4.98 -9.42
C TYR A 54 -13.92 -3.53 -9.08
N HIS A 55 -15.19 -3.14 -9.25
CA HIS A 55 -15.67 -1.79 -9.01
C HIS A 55 -15.50 -1.38 -7.54
N TYR A 56 -15.88 -2.24 -6.59
CA TYR A 56 -15.81 -1.97 -5.15
C TYR A 56 -14.44 -2.27 -4.50
N ARG A 57 -13.53 -3.02 -5.14
CA ARG A 57 -12.18 -3.25 -4.56
C ARG A 57 -11.11 -2.32 -5.10
N VAL A 58 -11.26 -1.87 -6.35
CA VAL A 58 -10.21 -1.10 -7.04
C VAL A 58 -10.50 0.41 -7.00
N LEU A 59 -11.77 0.83 -7.11
CA LEU A 59 -12.11 2.26 -7.19
C LEU A 59 -12.24 3.00 -5.84
N PRO A 60 -12.74 2.44 -4.72
CA PRO A 60 -13.09 3.27 -3.56
C PRO A 60 -11.92 3.59 -2.63
N ARG A 61 -10.67 3.27 -2.98
CA ARG A 61 -9.51 3.56 -2.10
C ARG A 61 -9.21 5.05 -2.00
N ARG A 62 -9.44 5.81 -3.09
CA ARG A 62 -9.27 7.27 -3.10
C ARG A 62 -10.34 7.95 -2.26
N ASP A 63 -11.58 7.46 -2.37
CA ASP A 63 -12.71 7.97 -1.61
C ASP A 63 -12.59 7.62 -0.12
N SER A 64 -12.02 6.45 0.22
CA SER A 64 -11.79 6.08 1.62
C SER A 64 -10.75 6.97 2.30
N PHE A 65 -9.66 7.35 1.62
CA PHE A 65 -8.68 8.28 2.20
C PHE A 65 -9.32 9.65 2.45
N GLN A 66 -10.06 10.17 1.48
CA GLN A 66 -10.72 11.47 1.61
C GLN A 66 -11.79 11.47 2.70
N ALA A 67 -12.60 10.42 2.78
CA ALA A 67 -13.63 10.27 3.81
C ALA A 67 -13.02 10.22 5.21
N GLN A 68 -11.99 9.39 5.41
CA GLN A 68 -11.30 9.25 6.70
C GLN A 68 -10.59 10.54 7.10
N ALA A 69 -9.89 11.19 6.17
CA ALA A 69 -9.22 12.45 6.45
C ALA A 69 -10.22 13.55 6.84
N ARG A 70 -11.38 13.63 6.16
CA ARG A 70 -12.44 14.58 6.52
C ARG A 70 -13.08 14.27 7.87
N GLU A 71 -13.28 13.00 8.21
CA GLU A 71 -13.78 12.58 9.52
C GLU A 71 -12.83 13.00 10.65
N LEU A 72 -11.53 12.98 10.38
CA LEU A 72 -10.48 13.49 11.27
C LEU A 72 -10.33 15.02 11.26
N GLY A 73 -11.18 15.75 10.53
CA GLY A 73 -11.12 17.21 10.41
C GLY A 73 -9.93 17.71 9.57
N LEU A 74 -9.30 16.84 8.78
CA LEU A 74 -8.17 17.19 7.93
C LEU A 74 -8.65 17.72 6.58
N ARG A 75 -7.97 18.76 6.09
CA ARG A 75 -8.21 19.36 4.78
C ARG A 75 -7.44 18.58 3.72
N VAL A 76 -8.16 17.99 2.77
CA VAL A 76 -7.57 17.14 1.73
C VAL A 76 -7.27 17.94 0.47
N GLU A 77 -6.07 17.76 -0.04
CA GLU A 77 -5.55 18.25 -1.31
C GLU A 77 -5.06 17.08 -2.18
N ARG A 78 -4.97 17.30 -3.50
CA ARG A 78 -4.48 16.30 -4.46
C ARG A 78 -3.00 16.50 -4.72
N GLY A 79 -2.28 15.40 -4.91
CA GLY A 79 -0.86 15.45 -5.29
C GLY A 79 0.05 15.84 -4.12
N ASP A 80 1.21 16.42 -4.47
CA ASP A 80 2.23 16.93 -3.55
C ASP A 80 2.34 18.47 -3.59
N PRO A 81 1.34 19.21 -3.05
CA PRO A 81 1.35 20.68 -3.08
C PRO A 81 2.49 21.28 -2.24
N LEU A 82 2.97 20.53 -1.24
CA LEU A 82 4.02 20.95 -0.31
C LEU A 82 5.43 20.50 -0.74
N ARG A 83 5.56 19.84 -1.89
CA ARG A 83 6.83 19.30 -2.40
C ARG A 83 7.55 18.41 -1.37
N LEU A 84 6.78 17.59 -0.66
CA LEU A 84 7.26 16.68 0.38
C LEU A 84 8.22 15.63 -0.17
N LEU A 85 8.12 15.29 -1.45
CA LEU A 85 9.08 14.38 -2.11
C LEU A 85 10.50 14.95 -2.17
N ASP A 86 10.68 16.27 -2.06
CA ASP A 86 12.00 16.91 -2.03
C ASP A 86 12.66 16.83 -0.64
N LEU A 87 11.90 16.41 0.39
CA LEU A 87 12.42 16.29 1.75
C LEU A 87 13.38 15.09 1.88
N PRO A 88 14.39 15.18 2.75
CA PRO A 88 15.46 14.19 2.82
C PRO A 88 15.08 12.86 3.50
N PHE A 89 13.79 12.51 3.58
CA PHE A 89 13.36 11.25 4.19
C PHE A 89 13.82 10.03 3.38
N THR A 90 14.35 9.02 4.08
CA THR A 90 14.84 7.79 3.45
C THR A 90 13.80 7.11 2.56
N LEU A 91 12.54 7.05 3.02
CA LEU A 91 11.46 6.40 2.27
C LEU A 91 11.28 7.02 0.88
N PHE A 92 11.42 8.34 0.77
CA PHE A 92 11.30 9.07 -0.49
C PHE A 92 12.55 8.99 -1.36
N ARG A 93 13.65 8.40 -0.86
CA ARG A 93 14.91 8.22 -1.58
C ARG A 93 15.11 6.79 -2.10
N TRP A 94 14.16 5.90 -1.88
CA TRP A 94 14.23 4.53 -2.40
C TRP A 94 14.42 4.54 -3.94
N ALA A 95 15.29 3.67 -4.44
CA ALA A 95 15.42 3.39 -5.86
C ALA A 95 14.08 2.92 -6.43
N ALA A 96 13.46 3.79 -7.22
CA ALA A 96 12.15 3.61 -7.81
C ALA A 96 12.16 4.17 -9.22
N SER A 97 11.48 3.50 -10.15
CA SER A 97 11.26 3.97 -11.52
C SER A 97 10.27 5.12 -11.57
N VAL A 98 9.23 5.05 -10.73
CA VAL A 98 8.21 6.08 -10.55
C VAL A 98 7.91 6.21 -9.06
N ARG A 99 7.69 7.43 -8.58
CA ARG A 99 7.24 7.73 -7.23
C ARG A 99 6.28 8.92 -7.27
N GLU A 100 5.23 8.89 -6.47
CA GLU A 100 4.23 9.95 -6.45
C GLU A 100 3.48 9.97 -5.11
N ILE A 101 3.02 11.16 -4.72
CA ILE A 101 2.05 11.34 -3.65
C ILE A 101 0.69 11.56 -4.30
N GLN A 102 -0.27 10.68 -4.02
CA GLN A 102 -1.59 10.74 -4.65
C GLN A 102 -2.52 11.75 -3.96
N ASN A 103 -2.51 11.75 -2.63
CA ASN A 103 -3.35 12.62 -1.81
C ASN A 103 -2.53 13.15 -0.62
N THR A 104 -2.82 14.39 -0.24
CA THR A 104 -2.23 15.07 0.92
C THR A 104 -3.35 15.58 1.81
N ALA A 105 -3.29 15.34 3.11
CA ALA A 105 -4.27 15.82 4.09
C ALA A 105 -3.56 16.61 5.20
N LEU A 106 -4.05 17.82 5.47
CA LEU A 106 -3.43 18.80 6.36
C LEU A 106 -4.35 19.08 7.54
N GLY A 107 -3.79 19.17 8.73
CA GLY A 107 -4.54 19.62 9.89
C GLY A 107 -3.71 19.61 11.16
N SER A 108 -4.40 19.72 12.30
CA SER A 108 -3.78 19.70 13.61
C SER A 108 -4.59 18.78 14.52
N ARG A 109 -3.92 17.97 15.33
CA ARG A 109 -4.57 17.07 16.28
C ARG A 109 -3.84 17.09 17.60
N ALA A 110 -4.58 17.28 18.69
CA ALA A 110 -4.02 17.41 20.04
C ALA A 110 -2.90 18.47 20.14
N GLY A 111 -3.00 19.55 19.36
CA GLY A 111 -2.02 20.64 19.32
C GLY A 111 -0.77 20.35 18.47
N VAL A 112 -0.75 19.24 17.72
CA VAL A 112 0.35 18.88 16.81
C VAL A 112 -0.11 19.02 15.38
N ASP A 113 0.58 19.88 14.63
CA ASP A 113 0.37 20.02 13.19
C ASP A 113 0.88 18.78 12.48
N LEU A 114 0.03 18.21 11.63
CA LEU A 114 0.33 16.97 10.92
C LEU A 114 -0.10 17.05 9.46
N THR A 115 0.71 16.41 8.64
CA THR A 115 0.44 16.19 7.22
C THR A 115 0.41 14.69 6.96
N VAL A 116 -0.72 14.18 6.49
CA VAL A 116 -0.87 12.77 6.11
C VAL A 116 -0.82 12.67 4.59
N VAL A 117 0.01 11.77 4.07
CA VAL A 117 0.14 11.56 2.62
C VAL A 117 -0.03 10.10 2.25
N ASP A 118 -0.66 9.87 1.10
CA ASP A 118 -0.69 8.57 0.44
C ASP A 118 0.41 8.52 -0.61
N TYR A 119 1.53 7.89 -0.25
CA TYR A 119 2.73 7.76 -1.06
C TYR A 119 2.76 6.39 -1.74
N TRP A 120 3.09 6.37 -3.02
CA TRP A 120 3.35 5.11 -3.72
C TRP A 120 4.56 5.21 -4.63
N PHE A 121 5.20 4.08 -4.87
CA PHE A 121 6.29 3.99 -5.82
C PHE A 121 6.36 2.60 -6.45
N ALA A 122 6.99 2.52 -7.62
CA ALA A 122 7.32 1.28 -8.30
C ALA A 122 8.83 1.01 -8.17
N PRO A 123 9.26 -0.09 -7.55
CA PRO A 123 10.67 -0.43 -7.41
C PRO A 123 11.38 -0.56 -8.77
N THR A 124 12.63 -0.12 -8.85
CA THR A 124 13.45 -0.32 -10.07
C THR A 124 13.72 -1.82 -10.27
N GLY A 125 13.36 -2.36 -11.43
CA GLY A 125 13.53 -3.79 -11.75
C GLY A 125 12.32 -4.67 -11.45
N ALA A 126 11.18 -4.09 -11.07
CA ALA A 126 9.90 -4.80 -11.07
C ALA A 126 9.62 -5.35 -12.48
N ALA A 127 9.56 -6.68 -12.61
CA ALA A 127 9.35 -7.37 -13.87
C ALA A 127 7.90 -7.23 -14.40
N GLU A 128 6.98 -6.77 -13.55
CA GLU A 128 5.55 -6.67 -13.83
C GLU A 128 5.06 -5.24 -13.51
N TYR A 129 4.25 -4.68 -14.40
CA TYR A 129 3.74 -3.30 -14.32
C TYR A 129 2.80 -3.05 -13.13
N ASP A 130 2.52 -4.02 -12.26
CA ASP A 130 1.56 -3.88 -11.15
C ASP A 130 2.22 -4.00 -9.76
N ASP A 131 3.56 -4.06 -9.70
CA ASP A 131 4.29 -4.19 -8.45
C ASP A 131 4.54 -2.81 -7.81
N HIS A 132 3.45 -2.20 -7.34
CA HIS A 132 3.46 -0.87 -6.72
C HIS A 132 3.37 -1.02 -5.21
N GLU A 133 4.31 -0.43 -4.47
CA GLU A 133 4.20 -0.35 -3.02
C GLU A 133 3.55 0.96 -2.60
N ARG A 134 2.72 0.91 -1.56
CA ARG A 134 2.00 2.06 -1.01
C ARG A 134 2.23 2.20 0.49
N TYR A 135 2.40 3.44 0.93
CA TYR A 135 2.62 3.81 2.32
C TYR A 135 1.77 5.04 2.66
N THR A 136 1.02 4.95 3.75
CA THR A 136 0.45 6.13 4.39
C THR A 136 1.52 6.72 5.31
N CYS A 137 1.98 7.93 5.00
CA CYS A 137 3.00 8.60 5.79
C CYS A 137 2.35 9.72 6.60
N VAL A 138 2.80 9.90 7.84
CA VAL A 138 2.40 11.01 8.70
C VAL A 138 3.64 11.83 9.00
N LEU A 139 3.58 13.12 8.67
CA LEU A 139 4.66 14.07 8.86
C LEU A 139 4.23 15.09 9.91
N SER A 140 5.13 15.40 10.82
CA SER A 140 4.98 16.46 11.82
C SER A 140 6.24 17.33 11.78
N PRO A 141 6.13 18.65 11.99
CA PRO A 141 7.30 19.50 12.19
C PRO A 141 8.15 18.98 13.34
N ALA A 142 9.46 18.99 13.15
CA ALA A 142 10.45 18.69 14.17
C ALA A 142 11.44 19.87 14.25
N PRO A 143 12.08 20.11 15.42
CA PRO A 143 13.11 21.13 15.53
C PRO A 143 14.25 20.87 14.54
N SER A 144 14.67 21.91 13.82
CA SER A 144 15.73 21.81 12.81
C SER A 144 17.12 21.46 13.37
N SER A 145 17.28 21.53 14.70
CA SER A 145 18.50 21.15 15.40
C SER A 145 18.62 19.65 15.65
N TRP A 146 17.55 18.89 15.43
CA TRP A 146 17.57 17.45 15.66
C TRP A 146 18.39 16.74 14.57
N PRO A 147 19.36 15.89 14.97
CA PRO A 147 20.04 15.02 14.02
C PRO A 147 19.05 14.07 13.34
N ASP A 148 19.36 13.70 12.10
CA ASP A 148 18.58 12.70 11.37
C ASP A 148 18.59 11.36 12.13
N LEU A 149 17.39 10.83 12.39
CA LEU A 149 17.19 9.55 13.05
C LEU A 149 16.18 8.74 12.24
N SER A 150 16.58 7.54 11.84
CA SER A 150 15.73 6.57 11.14
C SER A 150 15.58 5.32 12.00
N VAL A 151 14.34 4.95 12.30
CA VAL A 151 14.01 3.74 13.06
C VAL A 151 13.06 2.92 12.21
N VAL A 152 13.51 1.76 11.77
CA VAL A 152 12.79 0.96 10.77
C VAL A 152 12.69 -0.48 11.26
N PRO A 153 11.50 -1.12 11.21
CA PRO A 153 11.39 -2.56 11.45
C PRO A 153 12.31 -3.36 10.52
N GLU A 154 12.98 -4.40 11.03
CA GLU A 154 13.99 -5.18 10.30
C GLU A 154 13.46 -5.69 8.93
N ARG A 155 12.18 -6.07 8.88
CA ARG A 155 11.49 -6.52 7.65
C ARG A 155 11.52 -5.46 6.54
N ILE A 156 11.40 -4.18 6.90
CA ILE A 156 11.43 -3.04 5.97
C ILE A 156 12.88 -2.56 5.79
N ALA A 157 13.69 -2.61 6.85
CA ALA A 157 15.07 -2.14 6.84
C ALA A 157 15.90 -2.84 5.76
N SER A 158 15.75 -4.17 5.62
CA SER A 158 16.38 -4.96 4.55
C SER A 158 16.18 -4.37 3.14
N ARG A 159 15.05 -3.72 2.89
CA ARG A 159 14.71 -3.07 1.61
C ARG A 159 15.27 -1.65 1.49
N LEU A 160 15.46 -0.97 2.62
CA LEU A 160 15.94 0.42 2.70
C LEU A 160 17.46 0.52 2.86
N ARG A 161 18.19 -0.59 3.07
CA ARG A 161 19.65 -0.57 3.33
C ARG A 161 20.45 0.18 2.26
N SER A 162 20.02 0.17 1.01
CA SER A 162 20.67 0.90 -0.09
C SER A 162 20.38 2.40 -0.11
N ALA A 163 19.26 2.84 0.48
CA ALA A 163 18.86 4.24 0.56
C ALA A 163 19.32 4.94 1.86
N LEU A 164 19.76 4.16 2.85
CA LEU A 164 20.21 4.64 4.15
C LEU A 164 21.73 4.90 4.15
N ALA A 165 22.14 6.16 4.09
CA ALA A 165 23.54 6.57 4.19
C ALA A 165 24.07 6.69 5.64
N LEU A 166 23.17 6.61 6.63
CA LEU A 166 23.51 6.80 8.04
C LEU A 166 24.05 5.50 8.66
N PRO A 167 24.95 5.61 9.67
CA PRO A 167 25.50 4.44 10.35
C PRO A 167 24.45 3.78 11.26
N ASP A 168 24.53 2.45 11.37
CA ASP A 168 23.70 1.63 12.29
C ASP A 168 24.14 1.82 13.74
N ILE A 169 23.17 1.94 14.63
CA ILE A 169 23.35 2.18 16.06
C ILE A 169 22.68 1.06 16.83
N ARG A 170 23.47 0.35 17.63
CA ARG A 170 22.96 -0.65 18.58
C ARG A 170 22.53 0.01 19.87
N THR A 171 21.29 -0.25 20.27
CA THR A 171 20.75 0.08 21.59
C THR A 171 21.19 -0.94 22.63
N GLU A 172 20.89 -0.70 23.91
CA GLU A 172 21.16 -1.66 25.00
C GLU A 172 20.19 -2.85 24.99
N SER A 173 19.01 -2.69 24.36
CA SER A 173 18.02 -3.75 24.25
C SER A 173 18.34 -4.68 23.08
N GLY A 174 18.84 -5.88 23.42
CA GLY A 174 19.08 -6.94 22.44
C GLY A 174 17.80 -7.38 21.71
N GLU A 175 16.63 -7.29 22.34
CA GLU A 175 15.34 -7.57 21.70
C GLU A 175 14.95 -6.50 20.68
N PHE A 176 15.13 -5.23 21.02
CA PHE A 176 14.86 -4.12 20.12
C PHE A 176 15.76 -4.18 18.88
N ASN A 177 17.07 -4.40 19.08
CA ASN A 177 18.06 -4.52 18.01
C ASN A 177 17.84 -5.69 17.04
N ARG A 178 16.98 -6.68 17.40
CA ARG A 178 16.58 -7.77 16.51
C ARG A 178 15.35 -7.44 15.66
N ARG A 179 14.51 -6.52 16.13
CA ARG A 179 13.25 -6.16 15.47
C ARG A 179 13.32 -4.84 14.72
N PHE A 180 14.26 -3.96 15.08
CA PHE A 180 14.45 -2.65 14.47
C PHE A 180 15.92 -2.40 14.12
N GLU A 181 16.10 -1.74 12.98
CA GLU A 181 17.36 -1.14 12.56
C GLU A 181 17.29 0.36 12.88
N VAL A 182 18.27 0.87 13.64
CA VAL A 182 18.34 2.27 14.06
C VAL A 182 19.53 2.92 13.40
N ARG A 183 19.32 4.01 12.68
CA ARG A 183 20.40 4.75 12.03
C ARG A 183 20.35 6.23 12.33
N SER A 184 21.49 6.80 12.69
CA SER A 184 21.62 8.24 12.93
C SER A 184 23.06 8.68 12.77
N GLY A 185 23.26 9.94 12.37
CA GLY A 185 24.58 10.57 12.40
C GLY A 185 25.07 10.88 13.82
N ASP A 186 24.17 10.90 14.81
CA ASP A 186 24.49 11.17 16.20
C ASP A 186 23.99 10.03 17.11
N ARG A 187 24.94 9.21 17.58
CA ARG A 187 24.65 8.11 18.48
C ARG A 187 24.06 8.55 19.81
N ARG A 188 24.51 9.68 20.37
CA ARG A 188 24.04 10.16 21.68
C ARG A 188 22.59 10.60 21.57
N PHE A 189 22.26 11.31 20.49
CA PHE A 189 20.88 11.69 20.20
C PHE A 189 19.97 10.46 20.04
N ALA A 190 20.38 9.47 19.24
CA ALA A 190 19.58 8.27 19.01
C ALA A 190 19.28 7.51 20.31
N ILE A 191 20.26 7.34 21.19
CA ILE A 191 20.08 6.66 22.49
C ILE A 191 19.19 7.50 23.43
N ALA A 192 19.37 8.83 23.46
CA ALA A 192 18.56 9.71 24.28
C ALA A 192 17.09 9.77 23.82
N PHE A 193 16.86 9.73 22.51
CA PHE A 193 15.52 9.73 21.92
C PHE A 193 14.82 8.37 22.10
N LEU A 194 15.55 7.27 21.88
CA LEU A 194 15.06 5.90 22.05
C LEU A 194 15.26 5.41 23.47
N ASP A 195 14.60 6.08 24.42
CA ASP A 195 14.57 5.64 25.81
C ASP A 195 13.85 4.28 25.97
N ALA A 196 13.95 3.70 27.18
CA ALA A 196 13.35 2.41 27.48
C ALA A 196 11.82 2.37 27.24
N ARG A 197 11.12 3.47 27.46
CA ARG A 197 9.66 3.56 27.27
C ARG A 197 9.29 3.62 25.79
N MET A 198 10.04 4.38 25.00
CA MET A 198 9.87 4.47 23.55
C MET A 198 10.14 3.13 22.88
N MET A 199 11.24 2.46 23.25
CA MET A 199 11.55 1.13 22.73
C MET A 199 10.47 0.11 23.09
N ALA A 200 9.99 0.11 24.34
CA ALA A 200 8.91 -0.78 24.76
C ALA A 200 7.60 -0.51 24.01
N TRP A 201 7.27 0.77 23.80
CA TRP A 201 6.09 1.16 23.03
C TRP A 201 6.17 0.71 21.57
N LEU A 202 7.31 0.93 20.90
CA LEU A 202 7.54 0.50 19.52
C LEU A 202 7.43 -1.02 19.35
N LEU A 203 7.93 -1.79 20.33
CA LEU A 203 7.80 -3.25 20.32
C LEU A 203 6.35 -3.74 20.42
N GLN A 204 5.44 -2.93 20.98
CA GLN A 204 4.01 -3.23 21.04
C GLN A 204 3.25 -2.87 19.75
N GLN A 205 3.88 -2.11 18.83
CA GLN A 205 3.25 -1.70 17.56
C GLN A 205 3.56 -2.66 16.39
N LEU A 206 4.33 -3.72 16.62
CA LEU A 206 4.66 -4.77 15.63
C LEU A 206 3.63 -5.91 15.64
#